data_AF-A0ABD4BFY6-F1
#
_entry.id   AF-A0ABD4BFY6-F1
#
_cell.length_a   1.000
_cell.length_b   1.000
_cell.length_c   1.000
_cell.angle_alpha   90.00
_cell.angle_beta   90.00
_cell.angle_gamma   90.00
#
_symmetry.space_group_name_H-M   'P 1'
#
loop_
_entity.id
_entity.type
_entity.pdbx_description
1 polymer ?
#
loop_
_entity_poly.entity_id
_entity_poly.type
_entity_poly.pdbx_seq_one_letter_code
_entity_poly.pdbx_strand_id
1 'polypeptide(L)' 'EQQQIVRDWNATAADFPGEHCLHSLIEAQVQATPDAPALIFAAEQLSYAQLNARANQLAHRLREAGVGPDVLVGICVER' A
#
# COMPACT_ATOMS: atom_id res chain seq x y z
N GLU A 1 -2.05 25.44 -30.80
CA GLU A 1 -1.92 25.64 -29.33
C GLU A 1 -2.93 24.84 -28.51
N GLN A 2 -4.25 24.97 -28.71
CA GLN A 2 -5.26 24.21 -27.92
C GLN A 2 -5.07 22.69 -27.90
N GLN A 3 -4.69 22.07 -29.01
CA GLN A 3 -4.44 20.62 -29.10
C GLN A 3 -3.33 20.18 -28.12
N GLN A 4 -2.28 20.98 -27.99
CA GLN A 4 -1.08 20.65 -27.23
C GLN A 4 -1.33 20.73 -25.73
N ILE A 5 -2.08 21.75 -25.29
CA ILE A 5 -2.45 21.95 -23.89
C ILE A 5 -3.44 20.88 -23.41
N VAL A 6 -4.40 20.49 -24.26
CA VAL A 6 -5.49 19.58 -23.85
C VAL A 6 -5.13 18.12 -24.03
N ARG A 7 -4.32 17.76 -25.03
CA ARG A 7 -4.02 16.35 -25.36
C ARG A 7 -2.59 15.98 -25.05
N ASP A 8 -1.63 16.70 -25.62
CA ASP A 8 -0.23 16.27 -25.56
C ASP A 8 0.32 16.38 -24.14
N TRP A 9 -0.09 17.38 -23.37
CA TRP A 9 0.29 17.53 -21.96
C TRP A 9 -0.51 16.65 -20.99
N ASN A 10 -1.70 16.19 -21.41
CA ASN A 10 -2.54 15.29 -20.60
C ASN A 10 -2.40 13.82 -20.99
N ALA A 11 -1.45 13.47 -21.87
CA ALA A 11 -1.13 12.10 -22.27
C ALA A 11 -0.41 11.33 -21.14
N THR A 12 -1.06 11.23 -19.98
CA THR A 12 -0.58 10.57 -18.75
C THR A 12 -1.21 9.19 -18.56
N ALA A 13 -2.03 8.75 -19.52
CA ALA A 13 -2.63 7.42 -19.52
C ALA A 13 -1.53 6.36 -19.51
N ALA A 14 -1.50 5.60 -18.42
CA ALA A 14 -0.66 4.43 -18.26
C ALA A 14 -1.54 3.30 -17.74
N ASP A 15 -1.26 2.08 -18.18
CA ASP A 15 -1.98 0.91 -17.70
C ASP A 15 -1.66 0.70 -16.23
N PHE A 16 -2.66 0.91 -15.38
CA PHE A 16 -2.62 0.57 -13.97
C PHE A 16 -3.64 -0.54 -13.73
N PRO A 17 -3.28 -1.61 -13.00
CA PRO A 17 -4.21 -2.69 -12.69
C PRO A 17 -5.24 -2.21 -11.65
N GLY A 18 -6.26 -1.50 -12.13
CA GLY A 18 -7.30 -0.86 -11.30
C GLY A 18 -8.27 -1.83 -10.62
N GLU A 19 -8.14 -3.14 -10.88
CA GLU A 19 -8.94 -4.18 -10.24
C GLU A 19 -8.40 -4.59 -8.86
N HIS A 20 -7.17 -4.19 -8.52
CA HIS A 20 -6.52 -4.58 -7.27
C HIS A 20 -6.45 -3.43 -6.26
N CYS A 21 -6.71 -3.75 -5.00
CA CYS A 21 -6.41 -2.84 -3.90
C CYS A 21 -4.89 -2.72 -3.72
N LEU A 22 -4.41 -1.56 -3.26
CA LEU A 22 -2.98 -1.33 -3.02
C LEU A 22 -2.36 -2.38 -2.09
N HIS A 23 -3.04 -2.75 -1.00
CA HIS A 23 -2.54 -3.76 -0.07
C HIS A 23 -2.39 -5.15 -0.72
N SER A 24 -3.23 -5.49 -1.71
CA SER A 24 -3.11 -6.76 -2.46
C SER A 24 -1.87 -6.79 -3.34
N LEU A 25 -1.43 -5.65 -3.90
CA LEU A 25 -0.17 -5.57 -4.65
C LEU A 25 1.03 -5.77 -3.71
N ILE A 26 0.95 -5.28 -2.47
CA ILE A 26 1.98 -5.52 -1.45
C ILE A 26 2.00 -7.00 -1.06
N GLU A 27 0.84 -7.62 -0.85
CA GLU A 27 0.75 -9.06 -0.56
C GLU A 27 1.36 -9.91 -1.69
N ALA A 28 1.15 -9.53 -2.96
CA ALA A 28 1.80 -10.19 -4.09
C ALA A 28 3.33 -10.07 -4.02
N GLN A 29 3.86 -8.88 -3.66
CA GLN A 29 5.30 -8.70 -3.45
C GLN A 29 5.83 -9.53 -2.27
N VAL A 30 5.03 -9.68 -1.20
CA VAL A 30 5.37 -10.54 -0.05
C VAL A 30 5.53 -11.99 -0.49
N GLN A 31 4.66 -12.49 -1.37
CA GLN A 31 4.79 -13.84 -1.91
C GLN A 31 6.00 -13.98 -2.83
N ALA A 32 6.31 -12.94 -3.62
CA ALA A 32 7.43 -12.96 -4.56
C ALA A 32 8.79 -12.92 -3.85
N THR A 33 8.94 -12.09 -2.81
CA THR A 33 10.21 -11.87 -2.10
C THR A 33 10.01 -11.72 -0.58
N PRO A 34 9.63 -12.80 0.13
CA PRO A 34 9.22 -12.71 1.54
C PRO A 34 10.33 -12.25 2.48
N ASP A 35 11.58 -12.65 2.21
CA ASP A 35 12.73 -12.39 3.06
C ASP A 35 13.46 -11.07 2.71
N ALA A 36 13.07 -10.40 1.63
CA ALA A 36 13.69 -9.13 1.24
C ALA A 36 13.34 -8.01 2.24
N PRO A 37 14.25 -7.05 2.48
CA PRO A 37 13.95 -5.86 3.28
C PRO A 37 12.75 -5.09 2.72
N ALA A 38 11.75 -4.85 3.57
CA ALA A 38 10.60 -4.01 3.25
C ALA A 38 10.63 -2.66 3.99
N LEU A 39 11.15 -2.64 5.22
CA LEU A 39 11.26 -1.43 6.04
C LEU A 39 12.58 -1.44 6.79
N ILE A 40 13.27 -0.31 6.80
CA ILE A 40 14.46 -0.08 7.62
C ILE A 40 14.22 1.20 8.41
N PHE A 41 14.37 1.12 9.73
CA PHE A 41 14.29 2.27 10.62
C PHE A 41 15.38 2.18 11.67
N ALA A 42 16.28 3.17 11.69
CA ALA A 42 17.50 3.14 12.48
C ALA A 42 18.30 1.83 12.28
N ALA A 43 18.48 1.04 13.34
CA ALA A 43 19.18 -0.25 13.30
C ALA A 43 18.23 -1.45 13.08
N GLU A 44 16.92 -1.20 12.99
CA GLU A 44 15.93 -2.25 12.81
C GLU A 44 15.56 -2.41 11.34
N GLN A 45 15.34 -3.66 10.93
CA GLN A 45 14.90 -4.03 9.59
C GLN A 45 13.78 -5.05 9.70
N LEU A 46 12.73 -4.85 8.90
CA LEU A 46 11.66 -5.82 8.71
C LEU A 46 11.66 -6.34 7.28
N SER A 47 11.51 -7.65 7.13
CA SER A 47 11.24 -8.26 5.83
C SER A 47 9.80 -8.02 5.39
N TYR A 48 9.51 -8.24 4.11
CA TYR A 48 8.14 -8.19 3.59
C TYR A 48 7.20 -9.13 4.37
N ALA A 49 7.63 -10.36 4.65
CA ALA A 49 6.80 -11.31 5.40
C ALA A 49 6.50 -10.81 6.84
N GLN A 50 7.49 -10.24 7.52
CA GLN A 50 7.33 -9.72 8.88
C GLN A 50 6.42 -8.49 8.91
N LEU A 51 6.61 -7.56 7.97
CA LEU A 51 5.78 -6.37 7.85
C LEU A 51 4.31 -6.76 7.59
N ASN A 52 4.09 -7.66 6.64
CA ASN A 52 2.75 -8.13 6.28
C ASN A 52 2.05 -8.83 7.45
N ALA A 53 2.76 -9.69 8.19
CA ALA A 53 2.20 -10.37 9.35
C ALA A 53 1.75 -9.37 10.44
N ARG A 54 2.56 -8.34 10.73
CA ARG A 54 2.20 -7.29 11.70
C ARG A 54 1.02 -6.45 11.21
N ALA A 55 1.01 -6.08 9.94
CA ALA A 55 -0.10 -5.34 9.32
C ALA A 55 -1.41 -6.13 9.40
N ASN A 56 -1.39 -7.42 9.10
CA ASN A 56 -2.58 -8.29 9.15
C ASN A 56 -3.12 -8.44 10.58
N GLN A 57 -2.25 -8.58 11.58
CA GLN A 57 -2.68 -8.61 12.98
C GLN A 57 -3.42 -7.32 13.38
N LEU A 58 -2.93 -6.16 12.95
CA LEU A 58 -3.62 -4.89 13.19
C LEU A 58 -4.93 -4.81 12.40
N ALA A 59 -4.94 -5.24 11.14
CA ALA A 59 -6.13 -5.24 10.29
C ALA A 59 -7.26 -6.08 10.89
N HIS A 60 -6.96 -7.26 11.46
CA HIS A 60 -7.94 -8.07 12.16
C HIS A 60 -8.57 -7.32 13.36
N ARG A 61 -7.76 -6.67 14.19
CA ARG A 61 -8.27 -5.86 15.31
C ARG A 61 -9.13 -4.69 14.86
N LEU A 62 -8.73 -4.00 13.79
CA LEU A 62 -9.51 -2.90 13.22
C LEU A 62 -10.87 -3.39 12.70
N ARG A 63 -10.90 -4.55 12.03
CA ARG A 63 -12.15 -5.18 11.57
C ARG A 63 -13.05 -5.56 12.74
N GLU A 64 -12.50 -6.11 13.81
CA GLU A 64 -13.25 -6.40 15.04
C GLU A 64 -13.82 -5.13 15.70
N ALA A 65 -13.12 -4.00 15.59
CA ALA A 65 -13.58 -2.69 16.03
C ALA A 65 -14.60 -2.02 15.08
N GLY A 66 -15.00 -2.70 13.99
CA GLY A 66 -16.02 -2.22 13.04
C GLY A 66 -15.48 -1.46 11.83
N VAL A 67 -14.18 -1.44 11.58
CA VAL A 67 -13.59 -0.83 10.38
C VAL A 67 -13.91 -1.68 9.14
N GLY A 68 -14.35 -1.02 8.08
CA GLY A 68 -14.71 -1.61 6.79
C GLY A 68 -14.55 -0.63 5.63
N PRO A 69 -15.14 -0.91 4.46
CA PRO A 69 -15.13 0.00 3.32
C PRO A 69 -15.63 1.39 3.71
N ASP A 70 -14.96 2.42 3.20
CA ASP A 70 -15.28 3.85 3.41
C ASP A 70 -15.20 4.36 4.86
N VAL A 71 -14.70 3.55 5.80
CA VAL A 71 -14.46 3.96 7.20
C VAL A 71 -13.09 4.58 7.34
N LEU A 72 -13.03 5.80 7.87
CA LEU A 72 -11.77 6.53 8.13
C LEU A 72 -11.13 6.09 9.44
N VAL A 73 -9.81 5.87 9.42
CA VAL A 73 -8.99 5.54 10.60
C VAL A 73 -7.89 6.60 10.75
N GLY A 74 -7.89 7.34 11.87
CA GLY A 74 -6.84 8.31 12.17
C GLY A 74 -5.55 7.65 12.65
N ILE A 75 -4.40 8.11 12.16
CA ILE A 75 -3.08 7.61 12.57
C ILE A 75 -2.33 8.74 13.27
N CYS A 76 -2.01 8.56 14.55
CA CYS A 76 -1.20 9.48 15.34
C CYS A 76 -0.09 8.69 16.04
N VAL A 77 1.10 8.70 15.44
CA VAL A 77 2.29 8.02 15.94
C VAL A 77 3.52 8.90 15.69
N GLU A 78 4.56 8.71 16.49
CA GLU A 78 5.88 9.31 16.23
C GLU A 78 6.54 8.64 15.00
N ARG A 79 7.49 9.34 14.39
CA ARG A 79 8.23 8.83 13.21
C ARG A 79 9.50 8.11 13.63
#